data_AF-A0A519RS52-F1
#
_entry.id   AF-A0A519RS52-F1
#
_cell.length_a   1.000
_cell.length_b   1.000
_cell.length_c   1.000
_cell.angle_alpha   90.00
_cell.angle_beta   90.00
_cell.angle_gamma   90.00
#
_symmetry.space_group_name_H-M   'P 1'
#
loop_
_entity.id
_entity.type
_entity.pdbx_description
1 polymer ?
#
loop_
_entity_poly.entity_id
_entity_poly.type
_entity_poly.pdbx_seq_one_letter_code
_entity_poly.pdbx_strand_id
1 'polypeptide(L)'
;MMNQQDIFKKVGHILAELNEQHQFLAQNPQQLNDLELELFLANADFLADHVRIVQKLSKNNSRQTEVPIEPLAVEVPVTLAEEVAATKGYKEE
;
A
#
# COMPACT_ATOMS: atom_id res chain seq x y z
N MET A 1 13.41 -6.57 11.03
CA MET A 1 13.29 -5.50 10.02
C MET A 1 12.07 -4.66 10.37
N MET A 2 12.15 -3.34 10.24
CA MET A 2 11.08 -2.43 10.65
C MET A 2 9.88 -2.55 9.69
N ASN A 3 8.67 -2.77 10.21
CA ASN A 3 7.47 -2.92 9.40
C ASN A 3 6.77 -1.56 9.15
N GLN A 4 5.72 -1.53 8.32
CA GLN A 4 5.00 -0.28 8.00
C GLN A 4 4.43 0.41 9.25
N GLN A 5 3.97 -0.34 10.25
CA GLN A 5 3.44 0.21 11.50
C GLN A 5 4.54 0.91 12.30
N ASP A 6 5.74 0.33 12.34
CA ASP A 6 6.88 0.92 13.03
C ASP A 6 7.31 2.24 12.39
N ILE A 7 7.28 2.33 11.05
CA ILE A 7 7.56 3.57 10.31
C ILE A 7 6.49 4.61 10.61
N PHE A 8 5.22 4.22 10.67
CA PHE A 8 4.12 5.13 11.00
C PHE A 8 4.20 5.65 12.43
N LYS A 9 4.62 4.81 13.40
CA LYS A 9 4.93 5.24 14.77
C LYS A 9 6.06 6.27 14.79
N LYS A 10 7.12 6.06 14.01
CA LYS A 10 8.20 7.06 13.87
C LYS A 10 7.70 8.39 13.34
N VAL A 11 6.83 8.38 12.30
CA VAL A 11 6.18 9.61 11.80
C VAL A 11 5.45 10.34 12.94
N GLY A 12 4.68 9.61 13.75
CA GLY A 12 3.99 10.19 14.90
C GLY A 12 4.93 10.81 15.94
N HIS A 13 6.05 10.16 16.26
CA HIS A 13 7.04 10.71 17.20
C HIS A 13 7.69 11.98 16.66
N ILE A 14 8.10 12.01 15.38
CA ILE A 14 8.72 13.20 14.78
C ILE A 14 7.73 14.38 14.75
N LEU A 15 6.44 14.11 14.50
CA LEU A 15 5.39 15.14 14.57
C LEU A 15 5.25 15.72 15.99
N ALA A 16 5.33 14.89 17.03
CA ALA A 16 5.29 15.36 18.41
C ALA A 16 6.51 16.24 18.72
N GLU A 17 7.71 15.80 18.34
CA GLU A 17 8.96 16.57 18.53
C GLU A 17 8.93 17.92 17.81
N LEU A 18 8.47 17.96 16.55
CA LEU A 18 8.31 19.20 15.80
C LEU A 18 7.29 20.15 16.46
N ASN A 19 6.19 19.61 16.96
CA ASN A 19 5.19 20.41 17.66
C ASN A 19 5.74 20.97 18.99
N GLU A 20 6.49 20.17 19.75
CA GLU A 20 7.16 20.62 20.98
C GLU A 20 8.18 21.73 20.68
N GLN A 21 9.01 21.58 19.64
CA GLN A 21 9.96 22.60 19.20
C GLN A 21 9.25 23.89 18.76
N HIS A 22 8.17 23.77 17.98
CA HIS A 22 7.35 24.91 17.58
C HIS A 22 6.78 25.65 18.80
N GLN A 23 6.22 24.93 19.77
CA GLN A 23 5.70 25.52 20.99
C GLN A 23 6.78 26.24 21.80
N PHE A 24 7.96 25.62 21.94
CA PHE A 24 9.10 26.20 22.63
C PHE A 24 9.56 27.50 21.97
N LEU A 25 9.74 27.51 20.65
CA LEU A 25 10.17 28.70 19.90
C LEU A 25 9.10 29.80 19.89
N ALA A 26 7.81 29.44 19.83
CA ALA A 26 6.71 30.40 19.90
C ALA A 26 6.64 31.10 21.26
N GLN A 27 6.96 30.39 22.35
CA GLN A 27 7.02 30.97 23.70
C GLN A 27 8.32 31.76 23.94
N ASN A 28 9.40 31.40 23.25
CA ASN A 28 10.73 31.98 23.44
C ASN A 28 11.30 32.49 22.11
N PRO A 29 10.68 33.49 21.45
CA PRO A 29 11.10 33.95 20.12
C PRO A 29 12.53 34.52 20.09
N GLN A 30 13.06 34.95 21.24
CA GLN A 30 14.44 35.42 21.37
C GLN A 30 15.47 34.28 21.32
N GLN A 31 15.05 33.04 21.58
CA GLN A 31 15.91 31.86 21.48
C GLN A 31 15.98 31.32 20.05
N LEU A 32 15.16 31.82 19.13
CA LEU A 32 15.25 31.48 17.71
C LEU A 32 16.57 32.01 17.15
N ASN A 33 17.49 31.08 16.92
CA ASN A 33 18.82 31.31 16.38
C ASN A 33 19.11 30.28 15.28
N ASP A 34 20.25 30.41 14.62
CA ASP A 34 20.60 29.55 13.47
C ASP A 34 20.61 28.06 13.83
N LEU A 35 21.10 27.69 15.02
CA LEU A 35 21.12 26.29 15.47
C LEU A 35 19.70 25.73 15.65
N GLU A 36 18.82 26.47 16.30
CA GLU A 36 17.43 26.03 16.51
C GLU A 36 16.68 25.93 15.17
N LEU A 37 16.95 26.84 14.24
CA LEU A 37 16.34 26.81 12.91
C LEU A 37 16.86 25.62 12.09
N GLU A 38 18.16 25.32 12.15
CA GLU A 38 18.74 24.13 11.52
C GLU A 38 18.19 22.84 12.10
N LEU A 39 18.02 22.76 13.42
CA LEU A 39 17.42 21.60 14.07
C LEU A 39 15.96 21.40 13.65
N PHE A 40 15.18 22.48 13.63
CA PHE A 40 13.79 22.46 13.20
C PHE A 40 13.66 22.00 11.74
N LEU A 41 14.50 22.54 10.86
CA LEU A 41 14.58 22.16 9.45
C LEU A 41 14.97 20.68 9.29
N ALA A 42 16.00 20.22 9.98
CA ALA A 42 16.46 18.84 9.91
C ALA A 42 15.38 17.85 10.33
N ASN A 43 14.61 18.16 11.39
CA ASN A 43 13.49 17.32 11.83
C ASN A 43 12.32 17.32 10.84
N ALA A 44 12.06 18.47 10.18
CA ALA A 44 11.04 18.56 9.13
C ALA A 44 11.43 17.75 7.88
N ASP A 45 12.70 17.79 7.48
CA ASP A 45 13.22 16.98 6.39
C ASP A 45 13.15 15.48 6.73
N PHE A 46 13.51 15.12 7.97
CA PHE A 46 13.42 13.75 8.46
C PHE A 46 11.98 13.22 8.43
N LEU A 47 11.00 14.04 8.81
CA LEU A 47 9.58 13.74 8.67
C LEU A 47 9.20 13.50 7.20
N ALA A 48 9.59 14.41 6.31
CA ALA A 48 9.28 14.31 4.89
C ALA A 48 9.79 13.00 4.29
N ASP A 49 11.00 12.58 4.65
CA ASP A 49 11.57 11.30 4.22
C ASP A 49 10.79 10.10 4.75
N HIS A 50 10.38 10.10 6.01
CA HIS A 50 9.56 9.02 6.57
C HIS A 50 8.21 8.91 5.88
N VAL A 51 7.56 10.04 5.58
CA VAL A 51 6.31 10.06 4.80
C VAL A 51 6.53 9.53 3.38
N ARG A 52 7.63 9.90 2.71
CA ARG A 52 7.96 9.35 1.38
C ARG A 52 8.17 7.83 1.42
N ILE A 53 8.76 7.29 2.47
CA ILE A 53 8.90 5.84 2.65
C ILE A 53 7.52 5.18 2.78
N VAL A 54 6.62 5.74 3.61
CA VAL A 54 5.25 5.24 3.74
C VAL A 54 4.52 5.25 2.39
N GLN A 55 4.64 6.34 1.61
CA GLN A 55 4.04 6.41 0.27
C GLN A 55 4.56 5.31 -0.67
N LYS A 56 5.87 5.03 -0.66
CA LYS A 56 6.47 3.97 -1.49
C LYS A 56 5.95 2.58 -1.05
N LEU A 57 5.88 2.32 0.25
CA LEU A 57 5.36 1.05 0.77
C LEU A 57 3.90 0.83 0.41
N SER A 58 3.06 1.86 0.54
CA SER A 58 1.65 1.77 0.16
C SER A 58 1.48 1.45 -1.33
N LYS A 59 2.24 2.10 -2.22
CA LYS A 59 2.21 1.83 -3.67
C LYS A 59 2.65 0.41 -4.02
N ASN A 60 3.65 -0.11 -3.33
CA ASN A 60 4.13 -1.48 -3.55
C ASN A 60 3.10 -2.52 -3.08
N ASN A 61 2.36 -2.23 -2.01
CA ASN A 61 1.28 -3.11 -1.54
C ASN A 61 0.11 -3.14 -2.53
N SER A 62 -0.23 -2.00 -3.16
CA SER A 62 -1.29 -1.91 -4.20
C SER A 62 -0.99 -2.72 -5.46
N ARG A 63 0.28 -2.92 -5.81
CA ARG A 63 0.70 -3.69 -6.99
C ARG A 63 0.58 -5.21 -6.81
N GLN A 64 0.44 -5.70 -5.57
CA GLN A 64 0.31 -7.14 -5.30
C GLN A 64 -1.13 -7.65 -5.47
N THR A 65 -2.11 -6.76 -5.68
CA THR A 65 -3.52 -7.10 -5.91
C THR A 65 -3.92 -7.23 -7.38
N GLU A 66 -3.04 -6.92 -8.33
CA GLU A 66 -3.29 -7.18 -9.74
C GLU A 66 -2.86 -8.61 -10.08
N VAL A 67 -3.66 -9.59 -9.66
CA VAL A 67 -3.63 -10.91 -10.29
C VAL A 67 -4.28 -10.73 -11.66
N PRO A 68 -3.58 -11.00 -12.78
CA PRO A 68 -4.25 -11.06 -14.08
C PRO A 68 -5.36 -12.12 -13.96
N ILE A 69 -6.60 -11.68 -14.08
CA ILE A 69 -7.73 -12.58 -14.28
C ILE A 69 -7.50 -13.12 -15.70
N GLU A 70 -6.81 -14.26 -15.83
CA GLU A 70 -6.87 -15.02 -17.08
C GLU A 70 -8.35 -15.27 -17.36
N PRO A 71 -8.86 -14.96 -18.57
CA PRO A 71 -10.22 -15.30 -18.91
C PRO A 71 -10.33 -16.83 -18.79
N LEU A 72 -11.13 -17.30 -17.82
CA LEU A 72 -11.55 -18.69 -17.76
C LEU A 72 -12.06 -19.05 -19.15
N ALA A 73 -11.33 -19.95 -19.83
CA ALA A 73 -11.84 -20.61 -21.00
C ALA A 73 -13.21 -21.18 -20.60
N VAL A 74 -14.25 -20.69 -21.26
CA VAL A 74 -15.61 -21.21 -21.12
C VAL A 74 -15.55 -22.63 -21.63
N GLU A 75 -15.40 -23.60 -20.72
CA GLU A 75 -15.75 -24.98 -21.02
C GLU A 75 -17.25 -25.01 -21.27
N VAL A 76 -17.59 -25.01 -22.56
CA VAL A 76 -18.96 -25.25 -23.01
C VAL A 76 -19.35 -26.63 -22.46
N PRO A 77 -20.47 -26.74 -21.71
CA PRO A 77 -20.87 -28.01 -21.15
C PRO A 77 -21.18 -28.97 -22.31
N VAL A 78 -20.53 -30.14 -22.32
CA VAL A 78 -20.95 -31.26 -23.17
C VAL A 78 -22.38 -31.62 -22.77
N THR A 79 -23.34 -31.18 -23.58
CA THR A 79 -24.75 -31.49 -23.35
C THR A 79 -24.98 -32.97 -23.64
N LEU A 80 -25.62 -33.66 -22.69
CA LEU A 80 -26.04 -35.06 -22.70
C LEU A 80 -27.00 -35.47 -23.84
N ALA A 81 -27.12 -34.66 -24.90
CA ALA A 81 -27.97 -34.90 -26.06
C ALA A 81 -27.26 -35.70 -27.16
N GLU A 82 -25.92 -35.75 -27.16
CA GLU A 82 -25.15 -36.46 -28.19
C GLU A 82 -24.99 -37.97 -27.87
N GLU A 83 -25.14 -38.38 -26.60
CA GLU A 83 -25.04 -39.79 -26.19
C GLU A 83 -26.27 -40.62 -26.59
N VAL A 84 -27.44 -40.00 -26.75
CA VAL A 84 -28.70 -40.71 -27.05
C VAL A 84 -28.89 -40.99 -28.55
N ALA A 85 -28.14 -40.30 -29.43
CA ALA A 85 -28.23 -40.49 -30.88
C ALA A 85 -27.47 -41.73 -31.37
N ALA A 86 -26.50 -42.24 -30.60
CA ALA A 86 -25.66 -43.38 -31.00
C ALA A 86 -26.30 -44.76 -30.78
N THR A 87 -27.49 -44.85 -30.18
CA THR A 87 -28.16 -46.15 -29.90
C THR A 87 -29.32 -46.48 -30.84
N LYS A 88 -29.58 -45.65 -31.87
CA LYS A 88 -30.72 -45.85 -32.78
C LYS A 88 -30.33 -46.24 -34.21
N GLY A 89 -29.28 -47.04 -34.34
CA GLY A 89 -28.75 -47.52 -35.63
C GLY A 89 -28.44 -49.01 -35.66
N TYR A 90 -29.32 -49.88 -35.16
CA TYR A 90 -29.36 -51.30 -35.56
C TYR A 90 -30.79 -51.84 -35.42
N LYS A 91 -31.53 -51.84 -36.54
CA LYS A 91 -32.63 -52.76 -36.81
C LYS A 91 -32.52 -53.20 -38.27
N GLU A 92 -32.90 -54.46 -38.50
CA GLU A 92 -33.02 -55.19 -39.77
C GLU A 92 -31.65 -55.74 -40.23
N GLU A 93 -31.40 -57.05 -40.26
CA GLU A 93 -32.18 -58.14 -40.89
C GLU A 93 -32.24 -59.45 -40.08
#